data_AF-A0A199UEY9-F1
#
_entry.id   AF-A0A199UEY9-F1
#
_cell.length_a   1.000
_cell.length_b   1.000
_cell.length_c   1.000
_cell.angle_alpha   90.00
_cell.angle_beta   90.00
_cell.angle_gamma   90.00
#
_symmetry.space_group_name_H-M   'P 1'
#
loop_
_entity.id
_entity.type
_entity.pdbx_description
1 polymer ?
#
loop_
_entity_poly.entity_id
_entity_poly.type
_entity_poly.pdbx_seq_one_letter_code
_entity_poly.pdbx_strand_id
1 'polypeptide(L)'
;MSEASMESKPPPHPLRQIAESATHKLLLKQWLKEEELLLRRVALRETRLDAARRETTGLFCAFFVFHSTALLLLFSSASDAPAPRTCHRSWIPCLLSLLSSLGLIWAVRYKGDTEKVLERMLEREKEDALLLGKCVGELRKKGAEFDLLKEVDALRRAKSLRVEAKAAAAVRRWSGRDLGIMALFAAACGAVALTRFVLCS
;
A
#
# COMPACT_ATOMS: atom_id res chain seq x y z
N MET A 1 -47.03 46.94 34.47
CA MET A 1 -47.27 45.56 34.02
C MET A 1 -47.23 45.62 32.50
N SER A 2 -46.07 45.48 31.86
CA SER A 2 -45.33 44.22 31.62
C SER A 2 -46.26 43.26 30.87
N GLU A 3 -46.02 42.87 29.61
CA GLU A 3 -44.84 42.14 29.14
C GLU A 3 -44.52 42.50 27.68
N ALA A 4 -43.25 42.84 27.41
CA ALA A 4 -42.70 42.81 26.06
C ALA A 4 -42.36 41.35 25.75
N SER A 5 -43.10 40.74 24.82
CA SER A 5 -42.82 39.42 24.29
C SER A 5 -41.41 39.42 23.68
N MET A 6 -40.45 38.79 24.36
CA MET A 6 -39.16 38.45 23.78
C MET A 6 -39.41 37.41 22.68
N GLU A 7 -39.61 37.89 21.46
CA GLU A 7 -39.53 37.06 20.25
C GLU A 7 -38.09 36.54 20.14
N SER A 8 -37.84 35.33 20.67
CA SER A 8 -36.55 34.68 20.58
C SER A 8 -36.30 34.31 19.11
N LYS A 9 -35.59 35.20 18.40
CA LYS A 9 -35.11 34.97 17.04
C LYS A 9 -34.44 33.58 16.99
N PRO A 10 -34.82 32.68 16.06
CA PRO A 10 -34.19 31.37 15.98
C PRO A 10 -32.68 31.56 15.84
N PRO A 11 -31.86 30.74 16.54
CA PRO A 11 -30.42 30.90 16.51
C PRO A 11 -29.95 30.92 15.05
N PRO A 12 -29.16 31.93 14.65
CA PRO A 12 -28.77 32.10 13.26
C PRO A 12 -28.07 30.84 12.79
N HIS A 13 -28.43 30.36 11.61
CA HIS A 13 -27.88 29.13 11.03
C HIS A 13 -26.35 29.15 11.08
N PRO A 14 -25.66 28.07 11.48
CA PRO A 14 -24.21 28.06 11.70
C PRO A 14 -23.39 28.51 10.48
N LEU A 15 -23.83 28.17 9.27
CA LEU A 15 -23.20 28.69 8.02
C LEU A 15 -23.30 30.22 7.88
N ARG A 16 -24.36 30.86 8.40
CA ARG A 16 -24.52 32.30 8.42
C ARG A 16 -23.58 32.95 9.44
N GLN A 17 -23.38 32.31 10.60
CA GLN A 17 -22.39 32.75 11.60
C GLN A 17 -20.95 32.65 11.05
N ILE A 18 -20.64 31.58 10.30
CA ILE A 18 -19.35 31.44 9.60
C ILE A 18 -19.18 32.54 8.53
N ALA A 19 -20.25 32.89 7.82
CA ALA A 19 -20.20 33.94 6.81
C ALA A 19 -19.96 35.34 7.41
N GLU A 20 -20.43 35.57 8.64
CA GLU A 20 -20.25 36.80 9.42
C GLU A 20 -18.84 36.88 10.05
N SER A 21 -18.17 35.75 10.27
CA SER A 21 -16.79 35.69 10.78
C SER A 21 -15.75 35.49 9.67
N ALA A 22 -14.94 36.53 9.38
CA ALA A 22 -13.91 36.48 8.34
C ALA A 22 -12.89 35.34 8.53
N THR A 23 -12.55 35.02 9.78
CA THR A 23 -11.58 33.97 10.14
C THR A 23 -12.12 32.57 9.82
N HIS A 24 -13.34 32.24 10.27
CA HIS A 24 -13.96 30.94 10.01
C HIS A 24 -14.25 30.72 8.51
N LYS A 25 -14.62 31.78 7.79
CA LYS A 25 -14.82 31.72 6.34
C LYS A 25 -13.53 31.42 5.57
N LEU A 26 -12.41 32.07 5.94
CA LEU A 26 -11.11 31.82 5.32
C LEU A 26 -10.61 30.41 5.64
N LEU A 27 -10.74 29.99 6.89
CA LEU A 27 -10.33 28.68 7.36
C LEU A 27 -11.10 27.54 6.66
N LEU A 28 -12.42 27.69 6.52
CA LEU A 28 -13.25 26.75 5.78
C LEU A 28 -12.81 26.65 4.31
N LYS A 29 -12.54 27.78 3.64
CA LYS A 29 -12.05 27.78 2.26
C LYS A 29 -10.68 27.11 2.13
N GLN A 30 -9.77 27.40 3.06
CA GLN A 30 -8.44 26.82 3.09
C GLN A 30 -8.51 25.31 3.30
N TRP A 31 -9.28 24.83 4.26
CA TRP A 31 -9.44 23.40 4.54
C TRP A 31 -10.14 22.65 3.41
N LEU A 32 -11.14 23.25 2.76
CA LEU A 32 -11.74 22.65 1.56
C LEU A 32 -10.73 22.52 0.43
N LYS A 33 -9.85 23.51 0.26
CA LYS A 33 -8.79 23.41 -0.75
C LYS A 33 -7.74 22.36 -0.39
N GLU A 34 -7.37 22.29 0.88
CA GLU A 34 -6.42 21.30 1.38
C GLU A 34 -6.97 19.87 1.29
N GLU A 35 -8.27 19.69 1.55
CA GLU A 35 -8.99 18.41 1.36
C GLU A 35 -8.94 17.96 -0.09
N GLU A 36 -9.23 18.85 -1.05
CA GLU A 36 -9.13 18.55 -2.49
C GLU A 36 -7.70 18.12 -2.87
N LEU A 37 -6.68 18.84 -2.39
CA LEU A 37 -5.29 18.53 -2.66
C LEU A 37 -4.85 17.20 -2.04
N LEU A 38 -5.31 16.89 -0.82
CA LEU A 38 -5.05 15.63 -0.14
C LEU A 38 -5.70 14.46 -0.89
N LEU A 39 -6.98 14.58 -1.27
CA LEU A 39 -7.70 13.55 -2.03
C LEU A 39 -7.01 13.26 -3.36
N ARG A 40 -6.54 14.30 -4.07
CA ARG A 40 -5.77 14.12 -5.30
C ARG A 40 -4.44 13.38 -5.07
N ARG A 41 -3.74 13.69 -3.98
CA ARG A 41 -2.49 12.99 -3.60
C ARG A 41 -2.74 11.53 -3.23
N VAL A 42 -3.83 11.24 -2.52
CA VAL A 42 -4.28 9.88 -2.19
C VAL A 42 -4.56 9.10 -3.46
N ALA A 43 -5.36 9.63 -4.38
CA ALA A 43 -5.68 8.97 -5.65
C ALA A 43 -4.41 8.68 -6.50
N LEU A 44 -3.48 9.63 -6.56
CA LEU A 44 -2.21 9.42 -7.26
C LEU A 44 -1.36 8.32 -6.59
N ARG A 45 -1.35 8.24 -5.26
CA ARG A 45 -0.61 7.20 -4.55
C ARG A 45 -1.27 5.83 -4.66
N GLU A 46 -2.59 5.75 -4.69
CA GLU A 46 -3.33 4.52 -4.96
C GLU A 46 -2.97 3.95 -6.32
N THR A 47 -3.03 4.78 -7.37
CA THR A 47 -2.67 4.34 -8.73
C THR A 47 -1.21 3.87 -8.83
N ARG A 48 -0.29 4.54 -8.14
CA ARG A 48 1.12 4.10 -8.03
C ARG A 48 1.26 2.77 -7.29
N LEU A 49 0.48 2.57 -6.23
CA LEU A 49 0.49 1.34 -5.45
C LEU A 49 -0.04 0.17 -6.28
N ASP A 50 -1.13 0.39 -7.01
CA ASP A 50 -1.72 -0.61 -7.90
C ASP A 50 -0.80 -0.93 -9.08
N ALA A 51 -0.04 0.05 -9.59
CA ALA A 51 1.02 -0.21 -10.57
C ALA A 51 2.13 -1.08 -9.99
N ALA A 52 2.66 -0.76 -8.81
CA ALA A 52 3.70 -1.54 -8.15
C ALA A 52 3.27 -2.99 -7.85
N ARG A 53 2.00 -3.18 -7.45
CA ARG A 53 1.40 -4.50 -7.25
C ARG A 53 1.36 -5.31 -8.55
N ARG A 54 0.91 -4.68 -9.64
CA ARG A 54 0.90 -5.32 -10.97
C ARG A 54 2.29 -5.71 -11.44
N GLU A 55 3.28 -4.84 -11.25
CA GLU A 55 4.69 -5.14 -11.56
C GLU A 55 5.20 -6.33 -10.73
N THR A 56 4.85 -6.37 -9.44
CA THR A 56 5.20 -7.49 -8.56
C THR A 56 4.57 -8.79 -9.05
N THR A 57 3.28 -8.81 -9.38
CA THR A 57 2.62 -9.96 -10.00
C THR A 57 3.28 -10.36 -11.32
N GLY A 58 3.67 -9.38 -12.14
CA GLY A 58 4.43 -9.62 -13.36
C GLY A 58 5.76 -10.36 -13.12
N LEU A 59 6.49 -10.03 -12.05
CA LEU A 59 7.71 -10.74 -11.66
C LEU A 59 7.45 -12.19 -11.25
N PHE A 60 6.35 -12.45 -10.51
CA PHE A 60 5.92 -13.83 -10.21
C PHE A 60 5.62 -14.61 -11.50
N CYS A 61 4.85 -14.03 -12.43
CA CYS A 61 4.55 -14.66 -13.71
C CYS A 61 5.83 -14.92 -14.52
N ALA A 62 6.74 -13.93 -14.60
CA ALA A 62 8.00 -14.05 -15.31
C ALA A 62 8.87 -15.20 -14.76
N PHE A 63 8.90 -15.38 -13.43
CA PHE A 63 9.57 -16.52 -12.79
C PHE A 63 9.04 -17.86 -13.31
N PHE A 64 7.73 -18.08 -13.25
CA PHE A 64 7.15 -19.34 -13.68
C PHE A 64 7.31 -19.58 -15.18
N VAL A 65 7.10 -18.55 -16.00
CA VAL A 65 7.28 -18.63 -17.45
C VAL A 65 8.73 -18.99 -17.79
N PHE A 66 9.71 -18.30 -17.19
CA PHE A 66 11.12 -18.56 -17.43
C PHE A 66 11.53 -20.00 -17.06
N HIS A 67 11.17 -20.46 -15.86
CA HIS A 67 11.54 -21.81 -15.44
C HIS A 67 10.79 -22.89 -16.23
N SER A 68 9.53 -22.66 -16.59
CA SER A 68 8.75 -23.61 -17.40
C SER A 68 9.32 -23.73 -18.81
N THR A 69 9.64 -22.62 -19.48
CA THR A 69 10.26 -22.66 -20.82
C THR A 69 11.65 -23.26 -20.78
N ALA A 70 12.46 -22.94 -19.77
CA ALA A 70 13.78 -23.54 -19.59
C ALA A 70 13.70 -25.06 -19.43
N LEU A 71 12.79 -25.57 -18.59
CA LEU A 71 12.59 -27.00 -18.38
C LEU A 71 12.07 -27.71 -19.65
N LEU A 72 11.12 -27.11 -20.37
CA LEU A 72 10.62 -27.67 -21.64
C LEU A 72 11.72 -27.76 -22.71
N LEU A 73 12.54 -26.72 -22.84
CA LEU A 73 13.67 -26.72 -23.78
C LEU A 73 14.72 -27.77 -23.37
N LEU A 74 15.05 -27.86 -22.08
CA LEU A 74 15.99 -28.87 -21.58
C LEU A 74 15.48 -30.28 -21.81
N PHE A 75 14.20 -30.55 -21.52
CA PHE A 75 13.57 -31.84 -21.76
C PHE A 75 13.60 -32.23 -23.23
N SER A 76 13.21 -31.32 -24.12
CA SER A 76 13.27 -31.55 -25.57
C SER A 76 14.69 -31.75 -26.10
N SER A 77 15.70 -31.13 -25.48
CA SER A 77 17.10 -31.32 -25.88
C SER A 77 17.70 -32.62 -25.34
N ALA A 78 17.24 -33.07 -24.17
CA ALA A 78 17.71 -34.28 -23.51
C ALA A 78 17.20 -35.54 -24.22
N SER A 79 16.00 -35.50 -24.80
CA SER A 79 15.42 -36.63 -25.54
C SER A 79 16.24 -37.04 -26.77
N ASP A 80 17.01 -36.12 -27.35
CA ASP A 80 17.77 -36.36 -28.59
C ASP A 80 19.27 -36.61 -28.34
N ALA A 81 19.76 -36.50 -27.09
CA ALA A 81 21.18 -36.49 -26.77
C ALA A 81 21.67 -37.72 -25.96
N PRO A 82 22.91 -38.21 -26.18
CA PRO A 82 23.44 -39.33 -25.40
C PRO A 82 23.72 -38.95 -23.92
N ALA A 83 23.10 -39.69 -23.01
CA ALA A 83 23.05 -39.48 -21.55
C ALA A 83 24.38 -39.11 -20.82
N PRO A 84 25.57 -39.70 -21.10
CA PRO A 84 26.76 -39.42 -20.30
C PRO A 84 27.35 -38.01 -20.50
N ARG A 85 27.07 -37.34 -21.64
CA ARG A 85 27.60 -36.00 -21.93
C ARG A 85 26.73 -34.88 -21.36
N THR A 86 25.42 -35.10 -21.25
CA THR A 86 24.43 -34.14 -20.75
C THR A 86 24.52 -33.96 -19.24
N CYS A 87 24.70 -35.03 -18.47
CA CYS A 87 24.78 -34.94 -17.01
C CYS A 87 26.02 -34.18 -16.52
N HIS A 88 27.19 -34.34 -17.16
CA HIS A 88 28.43 -33.62 -16.80
C HIS A 88 28.29 -32.09 -16.97
N ARG A 89 27.50 -31.63 -17.94
CA ARG A 89 27.26 -30.20 -18.19
C ARG A 89 26.04 -29.64 -17.45
N SER A 90 25.36 -30.44 -16.63
CA SER A 90 24.16 -30.03 -15.89
C SER A 90 24.37 -28.86 -14.92
N TRP A 91 25.62 -28.56 -14.54
CA TRP A 91 25.94 -27.40 -13.71
C TRP A 91 25.60 -26.07 -14.39
N ILE A 92 25.69 -25.98 -15.73
CA ILE A 92 25.41 -24.74 -16.48
C ILE A 92 23.92 -24.33 -16.33
N PRO A 93 22.93 -25.18 -16.71
CA PRO A 93 21.53 -24.82 -16.54
C PRO A 93 21.12 -24.70 -15.07
N CYS A 94 21.76 -25.45 -14.15
CA CYS A 94 21.52 -25.27 -12.71
C CYS A 94 21.98 -23.89 -12.21
N LEU A 95 23.18 -23.46 -12.61
CA LEU A 95 23.72 -22.15 -12.23
C LEU A 95 22.88 -21.02 -12.83
N LEU A 96 22.48 -21.14 -14.09
CA LEU A 96 21.59 -20.17 -14.74
C LEU A 96 20.23 -20.11 -14.04
N SER A 97 19.63 -21.25 -13.70
CA SER A 97 18.37 -21.32 -12.95
C SER A 97 18.51 -20.71 -11.55
N LEU A 98 19.63 -20.94 -10.87
CA LEU A 98 19.90 -20.36 -9.55
C LEU A 98 20.02 -18.83 -9.62
N LEU A 99 20.84 -18.32 -10.53
CA LEU A 99 21.10 -16.87 -10.67
C LEU A 99 19.83 -16.11 -11.09
N SER A 100 19.07 -16.65 -12.04
CA SER A 100 17.78 -16.07 -12.45
C SER A 100 16.76 -16.07 -11.30
N SER A 101 16.67 -17.17 -10.55
CA SER A 101 15.80 -17.27 -9.37
C SER A 101 16.17 -16.23 -8.31
N LEU A 102 17.46 -16.10 -7.98
CA LEU A 102 17.95 -15.12 -7.01
C LEU A 102 17.64 -13.69 -7.47
N GLY A 103 17.87 -13.38 -8.75
CA GLY A 103 17.55 -12.07 -9.31
C GLY A 103 16.06 -11.72 -9.23
N LEU A 104 15.18 -12.67 -9.56
CA LEU A 104 13.73 -12.48 -9.49
C LEU A 104 13.22 -12.38 -8.05
N ILE A 105 13.71 -13.24 -7.15
CA ILE A 105 13.38 -13.17 -5.71
C ILE A 105 13.82 -11.83 -5.13
N TRP A 106 15.03 -11.36 -5.47
CA TRP A 106 15.53 -10.06 -5.05
C TRP A 106 14.66 -8.92 -5.59
N ALA A 107 14.27 -8.96 -6.86
CA ALA A 107 13.39 -7.96 -7.46
C ALA A 107 12.00 -7.92 -6.77
N VAL A 108 11.42 -9.09 -6.49
CA VAL A 108 10.14 -9.19 -5.74
C VAL A 108 10.28 -8.65 -4.33
N ARG A 109 11.39 -8.95 -3.63
CA ARG A 109 11.68 -8.41 -2.29
C ARG A 109 11.79 -6.89 -2.31
N TYR A 110 12.59 -6.37 -3.24
CA TYR A 110 12.79 -4.93 -3.42
C TYR A 110 11.47 -4.22 -3.70
N LYS A 111 10.70 -4.70 -4.69
CA LYS A 111 9.38 -4.14 -5.02
C LYS A 111 8.41 -4.24 -3.84
N GLY A 112 8.38 -5.37 -3.14
CA GLY A 112 7.56 -5.56 -1.95
C GLY A 112 7.88 -4.56 -0.83
N ASP A 113 9.15 -4.20 -0.62
CA ASP A 113 9.51 -3.19 0.38
C ASP A 113 9.14 -1.77 -0.07
N THR A 114 9.29 -1.44 -1.36
CA THR A 114 8.81 -0.17 -1.90
C THR A 114 7.29 -0.04 -1.77
N GLU A 115 6.55 -1.13 -2.01
CA GLU A 115 5.11 -1.23 -1.82
C GLU A 115 4.72 -0.96 -0.36
N LYS A 116 5.42 -1.57 0.61
CA LYS A 116 5.19 -1.33 2.05
C LYS A 116 5.39 0.13 2.44
N VAL A 117 6.39 0.80 1.88
CA VAL A 117 6.64 2.22 2.14
C VAL A 117 5.51 3.05 1.55
N LEU A 118 5.10 2.77 0.33
CA LEU A 118 4.02 3.48 -0.35
C LEU A 118 2.66 3.28 0.35
N GLU A 119 2.35 2.06 0.78
CA GLU A 119 1.17 1.75 1.61
C GLU A 119 1.16 2.57 2.89
N ARG A 120 2.28 2.59 3.63
CA ARG A 120 2.37 3.37 4.87
C ARG A 120 2.16 4.87 4.64
N MET A 121 2.70 5.42 3.55
CA MET A 121 2.48 6.82 3.20
C MET A 121 1.04 7.10 2.80
N LEU A 122 0.43 6.20 2.02
CA LEU A 122 -0.96 6.31 1.59
C LEU A 122 -1.92 6.24 2.78
N GLU A 123 -1.71 5.31 3.71
CA GLU A 123 -2.52 5.20 4.92
C GLU A 123 -2.47 6.48 5.76
N ARG A 124 -1.29 7.06 5.95
CA ARG A 124 -1.13 8.33 6.67
C ARG A 124 -1.89 9.46 6.01
N GLU A 125 -1.79 9.59 4.69
CA GLU A 125 -2.52 10.63 3.97
C GLU A 125 -4.04 10.42 3.97
N LYS A 126 -4.51 9.16 3.90
CA LYS A 126 -5.93 8.83 4.05
C LYS A 126 -6.45 9.20 5.42
N GLU A 127 -5.67 8.91 6.46
CA GLU A 127 -6.00 9.32 7.83
C GLU A 127 -6.04 10.84 7.97
N ASP A 128 -5.07 11.57 7.40
CA ASP A 128 -5.05 13.03 7.42
C ASP A 128 -6.25 13.63 6.67
N ALA A 129 -6.59 13.09 5.49
CA ALA A 129 -7.78 13.49 4.74
C ALA A 129 -9.07 13.24 5.53
N LEU A 130 -9.18 12.08 6.20
CA LEU A 130 -10.33 11.75 7.04
C LEU A 130 -10.45 12.70 8.24
N LEU A 131 -9.34 13.05 8.90
CA LEU A 131 -9.32 13.98 10.01
C LEU A 131 -9.72 15.38 9.57
N LEU A 132 -9.19 15.85 8.44
CA LEU A 132 -9.54 17.15 7.88
C LEU A 132 -11.03 17.22 7.51
N GLY A 133 -11.57 16.18 6.87
CA GLY A 133 -13.00 16.10 6.56
C GLY A 133 -13.89 16.14 7.80
N LYS A 134 -13.45 15.51 8.91
CA LYS A 134 -14.13 15.62 10.22
C LYS A 134 -14.07 17.04 10.78
N CYS A 135 -12.91 17.69 10.75
CA CYS A 135 -12.77 19.08 11.20
C CYS A 135 -13.65 20.03 10.39
N VAL A 136 -13.71 19.87 9.06
CA VAL A 136 -14.59 20.64 8.17
C VAL A 136 -16.06 20.38 8.51
N GLY A 137 -16.43 19.13 8.75
CA GLY A 137 -17.79 18.75 9.16
C GLY A 137 -18.20 19.37 10.50
N GLU A 138 -17.34 19.33 11.50
CA GLU A 138 -17.60 19.92 12.82
C GLU A 138 -17.63 21.45 12.76
N LEU A 139 -16.73 22.07 11.98
CA LEU A 139 -16.75 23.52 11.74
C LEU A 139 -18.07 23.96 11.09
N ARG A 140 -18.59 23.20 10.11
CA ARG A 140 -19.89 23.48 9.47
C ARG A 140 -21.07 23.34 10.42
N LYS A 141 -20.99 22.44 11.40
CA LYS A 141 -22.05 22.22 12.40
C LYS A 141 -22.04 23.28 13.51
N LYS A 142 -20.86 23.56 14.08
CA LYS A 142 -20.69 24.43 15.26
C LYS A 142 -20.55 25.91 14.92
N GLY A 143 -20.11 26.24 13.71
CA GLY A 143 -19.98 27.62 13.26
C GLY A 143 -19.05 28.44 14.16
N ALA A 144 -19.60 29.44 14.85
CA ALA A 144 -18.85 30.35 15.71
C ALA A 144 -18.39 29.71 17.05
N GLU A 145 -18.99 28.58 17.45
CA GLU A 145 -18.60 27.86 18.68
C GLU A 145 -17.44 26.89 18.46
N PHE A 146 -16.89 26.82 17.24
CA PHE A 146 -15.80 25.92 16.91
C PHE A 146 -14.48 26.41 17.53
N ASP A 147 -13.98 25.65 18.50
CA ASP A 147 -12.66 25.89 19.09
C ASP A 147 -11.60 25.06 18.36
N LEU A 148 -10.77 25.75 17.58
CA LEU A 148 -9.73 25.14 16.76
C LEU A 148 -8.75 24.32 17.60
N LEU A 149 -8.32 24.84 18.74
CA LEU A 149 -7.29 24.20 19.56
C LEU A 149 -7.86 22.93 20.20
N LYS A 150 -9.04 23.03 20.79
CA LYS A 150 -9.67 21.91 21.49
C LYS A 150 -10.03 20.75 20.55
N GLU A 151 -10.61 21.05 19.39
CA GLU A 151 -11.10 20.01 18.47
C GLU A 151 -9.97 19.37 17.67
N VAL A 152 -9.01 20.16 17.20
CA VAL A 152 -7.84 19.63 16.48
C VAL A 152 -6.94 18.83 17.43
N ASP A 153 -6.72 19.29 18.67
CA ASP A 153 -5.91 18.53 19.63
C ASP A 153 -6.59 17.23 20.07
N ALA A 154 -7.91 17.22 20.27
CA ALA A 154 -8.66 16.00 20.58
C ALA A 154 -8.49 14.95 19.47
N LEU A 155 -8.61 15.37 18.21
CA LEU A 155 -8.41 14.50 17.05
C LEU A 155 -6.95 14.05 16.88
N ARG A 156 -5.99 14.93 17.16
CA ARG A 156 -4.56 14.59 17.12
C ARG A 156 -4.18 13.57 18.20
N ARG A 157 -4.72 13.68 19.43
CA ARG A 157 -4.54 12.66 20.48
C ARG A 157 -5.22 11.33 20.12
N ALA A 158 -6.42 11.38 19.53
CA ALA A 158 -7.07 10.16 19.06
C ALA A 158 -6.24 9.47 17.96
N LYS A 159 -5.58 10.24 17.09
CA LYS A 159 -4.64 9.72 16.08
C LYS A 159 -3.43 9.05 16.73
N SER A 160 -2.78 9.69 17.72
CA SER A 160 -1.57 9.12 18.35
C SER A 160 -1.82 7.77 19.00
N LEU A 161 -2.92 7.63 19.75
CA LEU A 161 -3.31 6.36 20.38
C LEU A 161 -3.54 5.23 19.37
N ARG A 162 -4.14 5.54 18.22
CA ARG A 162 -4.37 4.57 17.14
C ARG A 162 -3.06 4.14 16.48
N VAL A 163 -2.13 5.08 16.28
CA VAL A 163 -0.81 4.79 15.71
C VAL A 163 -0.04 3.84 16.63
N GLU A 164 -0.07 4.07 17.95
CA GLU A 164 0.55 3.18 18.95
C GLU A 164 -0.05 1.78 18.93
N ALA A 165 -1.39 1.66 18.89
CA ALA A 165 -2.08 0.38 18.78
C ALA A 165 -1.72 -0.36 17.47
N LYS A 166 -1.66 0.36 16.34
CA LYS A 166 -1.29 -0.23 15.04
C LYS A 166 0.17 -0.69 15.01
N ALA A 167 1.07 0.07 15.63
CA ALA A 167 2.47 -0.32 15.78
C ALA A 167 2.62 -1.59 16.62
N ALA A 168 1.88 -1.69 17.74
CA ALA A 168 1.88 -2.89 18.58
C ALA A 168 1.36 -4.14 17.85
N ALA A 169 0.36 -3.98 16.97
CA ALA A 169 -0.18 -5.08 16.16
C ALA A 169 0.78 -5.53 15.03
N ALA A 170 1.55 -4.60 14.46
CA ALA A 170 2.43 -4.87 13.32
C ALA A 170 3.62 -5.79 13.66
N VAL A 171 4.09 -5.81 14.91
CA VAL A 171 5.25 -6.61 15.35
C VAL A 171 5.01 -8.12 15.27
N ARG A 172 3.75 -8.58 15.26
CA ARG A 172 3.42 -9.99 15.50
C ARG A 172 3.05 -10.80 14.26
N ARG A 173 2.90 -10.20 13.08
CA ARG A 173 2.28 -10.89 11.94
C ARG A 173 3.24 -11.10 10.78
N TRP A 174 3.46 -12.38 10.46
CA TRP A 174 4.04 -12.78 9.18
C TRP A 174 3.17 -12.20 8.06
N SER A 175 3.82 -11.58 7.07
CA SER A 175 3.11 -10.99 5.94
C SER A 175 2.80 -12.06 4.91
N GLY A 176 1.65 -11.96 4.22
CA GLY A 176 1.39 -12.79 3.03
C GLY A 176 2.48 -12.65 1.95
N ARG A 177 3.22 -11.53 1.95
CA ARG A 177 4.39 -11.33 1.09
C ARG A 177 5.52 -12.33 1.43
N ASP A 178 5.76 -12.60 2.71
CA ASP A 178 6.81 -13.52 3.15
C ASP A 178 6.52 -14.94 2.64
N LEU A 179 5.24 -15.36 2.67
CA LEU A 179 4.79 -16.62 2.09
C LEU A 179 5.07 -16.70 0.58
N GLY A 180 4.79 -15.62 -0.16
CA GLY A 180 5.06 -15.55 -1.59
C GLY A 180 6.54 -15.74 -1.94
N ILE A 181 7.45 -15.13 -1.17
CA ILE A 181 8.89 -15.32 -1.41
C ILE A 181 9.34 -16.74 -1.02
N MET A 182 8.82 -17.30 0.07
CA MET A 182 9.12 -18.69 0.43
C MET A 182 8.65 -19.68 -0.65
N ALA A 183 7.50 -19.43 -1.27
CA ALA A 183 7.00 -20.22 -2.39
C ALA A 183 7.92 -20.12 -3.62
N LEU A 184 8.40 -18.92 -3.98
CA LEU A 184 9.38 -18.75 -5.06
C LEU A 184 10.69 -19.47 -4.77
N PHE A 185 11.17 -19.40 -3.53
CA PHE A 185 12.38 -20.10 -3.11
C PHE A 185 12.22 -21.63 -3.24
N ALA A 186 11.11 -22.18 -2.74
CA ALA A 186 10.80 -23.60 -2.88
C ALA A 186 10.70 -24.03 -4.36
N ALA A 187 10.03 -23.23 -5.19
CA ALA A 187 9.92 -23.48 -6.62
C ALA A 187 11.29 -23.43 -7.32
N ALA A 188 12.18 -22.52 -6.93
CA ALA A 188 13.55 -22.43 -7.46
C ALA A 188 14.36 -23.69 -7.13
N CYS A 189 14.28 -24.18 -5.89
CA CYS A 189 14.88 -25.46 -5.50
C CYS A 189 14.32 -26.62 -6.33
N GLY A 190 13.00 -26.66 -6.53
CA GLY A 190 12.33 -27.65 -7.38
C GLY A 190 12.82 -27.61 -8.83
N ALA A 191 12.94 -26.41 -9.42
CA ALA A 191 13.44 -26.25 -10.80
C ALA A 191 14.87 -26.77 -10.97
N VAL A 192 15.76 -26.55 -9.99
CA VAL A 192 17.13 -27.09 -10.01
C VAL A 192 17.12 -28.62 -9.89
N ALA A 193 16.31 -29.17 -8.99
CA ALA A 193 16.17 -30.63 -8.83
C ALA A 193 15.64 -31.29 -10.11
N LEU A 194 14.61 -30.72 -10.73
CA LEU A 194 14.04 -31.20 -11.99
C LEU A 194 15.05 -31.09 -13.14
N THR A 195 15.80 -29.99 -13.23
CA THR A 195 16.86 -29.82 -14.22
C THR A 195 17.90 -30.93 -14.12
N ARG A 196 18.31 -31.29 -12.89
CA ARG A 196 19.25 -32.40 -12.67
C ARG A 196 18.64 -33.75 -13.02
N PHE A 197 17.39 -33.98 -12.62
CA PHE A 197 16.68 -35.21 -12.92
C PHE A 197 16.60 -35.43 -14.43
N VAL A 198 16.13 -34.45 -15.20
CA VAL A 198 15.98 -34.55 -16.66
C VAL A 198 17.31 -34.76 -17.40
N LEU A 199 18.41 -34.18 -16.93
CA LEU A 199 19.71 -34.26 -17.61
C LEU A 199 20.57 -35.47 -17.19
N CYS A 200 20.21 -36.13 -16.09
CA CYS A 200 20.97 -37.25 -15.52
C CYS A 200 20.17 -38.55 -15.38
N SER A 201 18.88 -38.55 -15.78
CA SER A 201 18.07 -39.74 -16.04
C SER A 201 18.41 -40.34 -17.40
#